data_AF-E4YAP3-F1
#
_entry.id   AF-E4YAP3-F1
#
_cell.length_a   1.000
_cell.length_b   1.000
_cell.length_c   1.000
_cell.angle_alpha   90.00
_cell.angle_beta   90.00
_cell.angle_gamma   90.00
#
_symmetry.space_group_name_H-M   'P 1'
#
loop_
_entity.id
_entity.type
_entity.pdbx_description
1 polymer ?
#
loop_
_entity_poly.entity_id
_entity_poly.type
_entity_poly.pdbx_seq_one_letter_code
_entity_poly.pdbx_strand_id
1 'polypeptide(L)'
;MAEEGNLDLKLIFLARDPRGILESRVKIYQKNLKAPFIANEKNLNALDSVCSKTRGILEKIKNSEWLKKRTLIVRYEDLAMEPQLKSAEVLKFSGLEINSEIVKWIDENTSKKSSNSGM
;
A
#
# COMPACT_ATOMS: atom_id res chain seq x y z
N MET A 1 2.64 -25.25 0.55
CA MET A 1 2.48 -25.08 -0.92
C MET A 1 3.60 -24.29 -1.57
N ALA A 2 3.75 -22.98 -1.35
CA ALA A 2 4.85 -22.22 -1.99
C ALA A 2 6.25 -22.56 -1.44
N GLU A 3 6.36 -22.66 -0.11
CA GLU A 3 7.57 -23.10 0.59
C GLU A 3 7.89 -24.57 0.27
N GLU A 4 6.89 -25.45 0.37
CA GLU A 4 7.01 -26.88 0.04
C GLU A 4 7.35 -27.15 -1.44
N GLY A 5 6.93 -26.27 -2.35
CA GLY A 5 7.22 -26.36 -3.79
C GLY A 5 8.51 -25.64 -4.21
N ASN A 6 9.26 -25.05 -3.28
CA ASN A 6 10.47 -24.24 -3.51
C ASN A 6 10.32 -23.23 -4.66
N LEU A 7 9.17 -22.54 -4.71
CA LEU A 7 8.92 -21.56 -5.76
C LEU A 7 9.81 -20.33 -5.54
N ASP A 8 10.43 -19.82 -6.61
CA ASP A 8 11.21 -18.58 -6.53
C ASP A 8 10.29 -17.35 -6.63
N LEU A 9 9.50 -17.14 -5.57
CA LEU A 9 8.57 -16.03 -5.47
C LEU A 9 9.15 -14.89 -4.63
N LYS A 10 8.83 -13.67 -5.04
CA LYS A 10 9.03 -12.43 -4.28
C LYS A 10 7.67 -11.77 -4.05
N LEU A 11 7.42 -11.34 -2.83
CA LEU A 11 6.16 -10.76 -2.39
C LEU A 11 6.39 -9.28 -2.04
N ILE A 12 5.52 -8.40 -2.54
CA ILE A 12 5.51 -6.99 -2.14
C ILE A 12 4.18 -6.76 -1.42
N PHE A 13 4.24 -6.49 -0.13
CA PHE A 13 3.07 -6.19 0.69
C PHE A 13 2.96 -4.69 0.94
N LEU A 14 2.06 -4.03 0.19
CA LEU A 14 1.75 -2.62 0.38
C LEU A 14 0.77 -2.45 1.56
N ALA A 15 1.31 -2.04 2.71
CA ALA A 15 0.53 -1.65 3.88
C ALA A 15 0.14 -0.18 3.79
N ARG A 16 -1.08 0.15 4.21
CA ARG A 16 -1.57 1.53 4.25
C ARG A 16 -2.37 1.76 5.52
N ASP A 17 -2.34 2.98 6.04
CA ASP A 17 -3.17 3.38 7.16
C ASP A 17 -4.66 3.11 6.84
N PRO A 18 -5.37 2.33 7.67
CA PRO A 18 -6.73 1.95 7.37
C PRO A 18 -7.71 3.13 7.45
N ARG A 19 -7.38 4.21 8.17
CA ARG A 19 -8.14 5.47 8.14
C ARG A 19 -8.03 6.12 6.76
N GLY A 20 -6.84 6.12 6.18
CA GLY A 20 -6.60 6.62 4.82
C GLY A 20 -7.29 5.77 3.73
N ILE A 21 -7.35 4.45 3.92
CA ILE A 21 -8.12 3.55 3.04
C ILE A 21 -9.61 3.91 3.09
N LEU A 22 -10.16 4.09 4.29
CA LEU A 22 -11.58 4.35 4.45
C LEU A 22 -11.98 5.73 3.96
N GLU A 23 -11.19 6.77 4.21
CA GLU A 23 -11.43 8.12 3.71
C GLU A 23 -11.58 8.14 2.18
N SER A 24 -10.69 7.41 1.48
CA SER A 24 -10.75 7.27 0.02
C SER A 24 -12.01 6.56 -0.47
N ARG A 25 -12.55 5.62 0.31
CA ARG A 25 -13.75 4.84 -0.05
C ARG A 25 -15.04 5.54 0.35
N VAL A 26 -15.06 6.25 1.47
CA VAL A 26 -16.20 7.06 1.92
C VAL A 26 -16.54 8.11 0.86
N LYS A 27 -15.55 8.79 0.29
CA LYS A 27 -15.75 9.75 -0.82
C LYS A 27 -16.40 9.13 -2.07
N ILE A 28 -16.19 7.84 -2.31
CA ILE A 28 -16.74 7.12 -3.47
C ILE A 28 -18.16 6.59 -3.16
N TYR A 29 -18.37 6.03 -1.97
CA TYR A 29 -19.62 5.33 -1.63
C TYR A 29 -20.66 6.20 -0.89
N GLN A 30 -20.26 7.33 -0.31
CA GLN A 30 -21.11 8.17 0.54
C GLN A 30 -21.28 9.59 -0.01
N LYS A 31 -21.46 9.72 -1.33
CA LYS A 31 -21.74 11.03 -1.96
C LYS A 31 -22.92 11.80 -1.33
N ASN A 32 -23.82 11.12 -0.60
CA ASN A 32 -25.08 11.69 -0.10
C ASN A 32 -25.38 11.47 1.41
N LEU A 33 -24.43 11.02 2.23
CA LEU A 33 -24.69 10.76 3.67
C LEU A 33 -24.14 11.88 4.55
N LYS A 34 -25.02 12.54 5.31
CA LYS A 34 -24.70 13.58 6.31
C LYS A 34 -24.32 13.03 7.70
N ALA A 35 -24.29 11.71 7.88
CA ALA A 35 -24.08 11.08 9.18
C ALA A 35 -22.57 10.95 9.52
N PRO A 36 -22.19 11.03 10.81
CA PRO A 36 -20.81 10.85 11.25
C PRO A 36 -20.23 9.48 10.83
N PHE A 37 -18.95 9.45 10.49
CA PHE A 37 -18.23 8.27 9.97
C PHE A 37 -18.41 6.97 10.80
N ILE A 38 -18.38 7.09 12.13
CA ILE A 38 -18.50 5.99 13.10
C ILE A 38 -19.96 5.50 13.23
N ALA A 39 -20.94 6.29 12.78
CA ALA A 39 -22.35 5.93 12.85
C ALA A 39 -22.76 4.84 11.83
N ASN A 40 -21.86 4.42 10.94
CA ASN A 40 -22.12 3.39 9.95
C ASN A 40 -21.29 2.14 10.25
N GLU A 41 -21.97 1.12 10.78
CA GLU A 41 -21.43 -0.19 11.13
C GLU A 41 -20.65 -0.85 9.98
N LYS A 42 -21.05 -0.63 8.72
CA LYS A 42 -20.33 -1.16 7.56
C LYS A 42 -18.93 -0.57 7.43
N ASN A 43 -18.72 0.69 7.81
CA ASN A 43 -17.40 1.32 7.78
C ASN A 43 -16.50 0.76 8.89
N LEU A 44 -17.06 0.52 10.08
CA LEU A 44 -16.33 -0.10 11.19
C LEU A 44 -15.95 -1.54 10.88
N ASN A 45 -16.86 -2.32 10.28
CA ASN A 45 -16.55 -3.69 9.84
C ASN A 45 -15.51 -3.70 8.72
N ALA A 46 -15.53 -2.74 7.81
CA ALA A 46 -14.48 -2.59 6.79
C ALA A 46 -13.13 -2.23 7.41
N LEU A 47 -13.10 -1.32 8.40
CA LEU A 47 -11.91 -0.97 9.17
C LEU A 47 -11.31 -2.20 9.85
N ASP A 48 -12.13 -2.93 10.59
CA ASP A 48 -11.70 -4.12 11.32
C ASP A 48 -11.20 -5.21 10.37
N SER A 49 -11.87 -5.41 9.23
CA SER A 49 -11.40 -6.38 8.22
C SER A 49 -10.02 -6.02 7.68
N VAL A 50 -9.74 -4.75 7.41
CA VAL A 50 -8.43 -4.30 6.92
C VAL A 50 -7.36 -4.48 8.01
N CYS A 51 -7.66 -4.10 9.24
CA CYS A 51 -6.76 -4.26 10.39
C CYS A 51 -6.42 -5.74 10.64
N SER A 52 -7.45 -6.59 10.72
CA SER A 52 -7.32 -8.02 11.00
C SER A 52 -6.55 -8.74 9.90
N LYS A 53 -6.83 -8.44 8.62
CA LYS A 53 -6.08 -9.01 7.48
C LYS A 53 -4.62 -8.57 7.48
N THR A 54 -4.36 -7.28 7.66
CA THR A 54 -3.00 -6.73 7.71
C THR A 54 -2.20 -7.37 8.84
N ARG A 55 -2.77 -7.44 10.06
CA ARG A 55 -2.13 -8.11 11.20
C ARG A 55 -1.84 -9.59 10.89
N GLY A 56 -2.81 -10.31 10.33
CA GLY A 56 -2.62 -11.72 9.97
C GLY A 56 -1.51 -11.94 8.95
N ILE A 57 -1.37 -11.06 7.95
CA ILE A 57 -0.27 -11.13 6.98
C ILE A 57 1.08 -10.86 7.66
N LEU A 58 1.16 -9.82 8.48
CA LEU A 58 2.40 -9.46 9.19
C LEU A 58 2.85 -10.56 10.14
N GLU A 59 1.93 -11.19 10.88
CA GLU A 59 2.25 -12.33 11.74
C GLU A 59 2.72 -13.55 10.94
N LYS A 60 2.11 -13.85 9.79
CA LYS A 60 2.59 -14.93 8.90
C LYS A 60 4.01 -14.67 8.41
N ILE A 61 4.31 -13.45 7.99
CA ILE A 61 5.67 -13.05 7.58
C ILE A 61 6.62 -13.20 8.77
N LYS A 62 6.24 -12.70 9.95
CA LYS A 62 7.06 -12.76 11.16
C LYS A 62 7.36 -14.19 11.63
N ASN A 63 6.46 -15.15 11.37
CA ASN A 63 6.58 -16.52 11.85
C ASN A 63 7.16 -17.50 10.82
N SER A 64 7.51 -17.06 9.61
CA SER A 64 8.13 -17.90 8.56
C SER A 64 9.43 -17.27 8.05
N GLU A 65 10.55 -17.96 8.27
CA GLU A 65 11.86 -17.52 7.77
C GLU A 65 11.91 -17.41 6.23
N TRP A 66 11.18 -18.30 5.54
CA TRP A 66 11.03 -18.24 4.09
C TRP A 66 10.32 -16.95 3.66
N LEU A 67 9.20 -16.59 4.32
CA LEU A 67 8.47 -15.36 4.00
C LEU A 67 9.27 -14.10 4.34
N LYS A 68 10.02 -14.07 5.45
CA LYS A 68 10.85 -12.90 5.81
C LYS A 68 11.85 -12.54 4.72
N LYS A 69 12.52 -13.54 4.16
CA LYS A 69 13.56 -13.33 3.13
C LYS A 69 12.99 -12.95 1.77
N ARG A 70 11.71 -13.27 1.54
CA ARG A 70 11.04 -13.15 0.24
C ARG A 70 9.93 -12.11 0.20
N THR A 71 9.73 -11.34 1.28
CA THR A 71 8.68 -10.32 1.35
C THR A 71 9.27 -8.94 1.63
N LEU A 72 8.96 -7.98 0.76
CA LEU A 72 9.16 -6.56 1.02
C LEU A 72 7.86 -5.95 1.54
N ILE A 73 7.89 -5.36 2.74
CA ILE A 73 6.77 -4.61 3.28
C ILE A 73 6.97 -3.13 2.93
N VAL A 74 6.04 -2.57 2.15
CA VAL A 74 6.08 -1.18 1.74
C VAL A 74 4.96 -0.43 2.44
N ARG A 75 5.29 0.67 3.13
CA ARG A 75 4.27 1.58 3.66
C ARG A 75 3.86 2.56 2.56
N TYR A 76 2.56 2.65 2.32
CA TYR A 76 1.99 3.57 1.33
C TYR A 76 2.39 5.01 1.60
N GLU A 77 2.42 5.42 2.86
CA GLU A 77 2.74 6.79 3.26
C GLU A 77 4.18 7.15 2.89
N ASP A 78 5.13 6.23 3.14
CA ASP A 78 6.53 6.43 2.77
C ASP A 78 6.69 6.46 1.23
N LEU A 79 5.98 5.58 0.51
CA LEU A 79 5.97 5.57 -0.95
C LEU A 79 5.35 6.84 -1.56
N ALA A 80 4.34 7.41 -0.91
CA ALA A 80 3.70 8.64 -1.34
C ALA A 80 4.56 9.88 -1.05
N MET A 81 5.33 9.86 0.04
CA MET A 81 6.22 10.96 0.43
C MET A 81 7.53 10.97 -0.33
N GLU A 82 8.10 9.78 -0.58
CA GLU A 82 9.40 9.61 -1.23
C GLU A 82 9.32 8.62 -2.41
N PRO A 83 8.57 8.96 -3.48
CA PRO A 83 8.24 8.02 -4.55
C PRO A 83 9.47 7.50 -5.30
N GLN A 84 10.48 8.34 -5.55
CA GLN A 84 11.71 7.90 -6.19
C GLN A 84 12.46 6.86 -5.35
N LEU A 85 12.71 7.18 -4.07
CA LEU A 85 13.48 6.34 -3.16
C LEU A 85 12.77 5.00 -2.90
N LYS A 86 11.46 5.03 -2.64
CA LYS A 86 10.69 3.82 -2.37
C LYS A 86 10.42 2.99 -3.61
N SER A 87 10.28 3.59 -4.79
CA SER A 87 10.20 2.83 -6.04
C SER A 87 11.54 2.16 -6.38
N ALA A 88 12.67 2.82 -6.13
CA ALA A 88 13.99 2.21 -6.29
C ALA A 88 14.18 1.00 -5.36
N GLU A 89 13.71 1.07 -4.11
CA GLU A 89 13.70 -0.06 -3.16
C GLU A 89 12.90 -1.26 -3.72
N VAL A 90 11.71 -1.01 -4.26
CA VAL A 90 10.84 -2.03 -4.87
C VAL A 90 11.47 -2.66 -6.11
N LEU A 91 12.06 -1.86 -7.00
CA LEU A 91 12.72 -2.35 -8.22
C LEU A 91 13.94 -3.20 -7.88
N LYS A 92 14.79 -2.72 -6.96
CA LYS A 92 15.95 -3.46 -6.48
C LYS A 92 15.56 -4.79 -5.85
N PHE A 93 14.53 -4.79 -5.00
CA PHE A 93 13.98 -6.03 -4.43
C PHE A 93 13.53 -7.00 -5.53
N SER A 94 12.89 -6.49 -6.58
CA SER A 94 12.45 -7.29 -7.74
C SER A 94 13.60 -7.79 -8.61
N GLY A 95 14.83 -7.28 -8.44
CA GLY A 95 15.98 -7.61 -9.29
C GLY A 95 16.05 -6.77 -10.57
N LEU A 96 15.39 -5.61 -10.57
CA LEU A 96 15.38 -4.66 -11.68
C LEU A 96 16.28 -3.47 -11.35
N GLU A 97 16.95 -2.95 -12.38
CA GLU A 97 17.76 -1.74 -12.27
C GLU A 97 16.92 -0.47 -12.49
N ILE A 98 17.31 0.61 -11.82
CA ILE A 98 16.72 1.93 -12.02
C ILE A 98 17.57 2.71 -13.03
N ASN A 99 16.91 3.36 -13.99
CA ASN A 99 17.56 4.25 -14.95
C ASN A 99 16.85 5.61 -15.00
N SER A 100 17.41 6.56 -15.75
CA SER A 100 16.88 7.92 -15.85
C SER A 100 15.46 7.99 -16.41
N GLU A 101 15.07 7.08 -17.29
CA GLU A 101 13.72 7.03 -17.87
C GLU A 101 12.69 6.60 -16.82
N ILE A 102 13.03 5.60 -16.00
CA ILE A 102 12.19 5.13 -14.90
C ILE A 102 12.01 6.23 -13.86
N VAL A 103 13.09 6.93 -13.48
CA VAL A 103 13.02 8.06 -12.54
C VAL A 103 12.09 9.14 -13.08
N LYS A 104 12.27 9.54 -14.34
CA LYS A 104 11.40 10.52 -15.00
C LYS A 104 9.93 10.07 -15.01
N TRP A 105 9.68 8.80 -15.34
CA TRP A 105 8.32 8.25 -15.33
C TRP A 105 7.69 8.28 -13.94
N ILE A 106 8.46 7.94 -12.89
CA ILE A 106 7.99 8.02 -11.50
C ILE A 106 7.59 9.46 -11.18
N ASP A 107 8.44 10.43 -11.50
CA ASP A 107 8.14 11.85 -11.20
C ASP A 107 6.87 12.32 -11.92
N GLU A 108 6.74 12.02 -13.20
CA GLU A 108 5.57 12.41 -14.00
C GLU A 108 4.26 11.80 -13.50
N ASN A 109 4.31 10.58 -12.94
CA ASN A 109 3.10 9.82 -12.55
C ASN A 109 2.80 9.86 -11.04
N THR A 110 3.75 10.28 -10.21
CA THR A 110 3.58 10.35 -8.74
C THR A 110 3.56 11.78 -8.21
N SER A 111 3.89 12.77 -9.04
CA SER A 111 3.69 14.17 -8.69
C SER A 111 2.20 14.44 -8.43
N LYS A 112 1.89 14.97 -7.25
CA LYS A 112 0.56 15.48 -6.95
C LYS A 112 0.24 16.55 -7.99
N LYS A 113 -0.80 16.34 -8.81
CA LYS A 113 -1.36 17.42 -9.63
C LYS A 113 -1.72 18.54 -8.66
N SER A 114 -0.99 19.65 -8.68
CA SER A 114 -1.44 20.89 -8.07
C SER A 114 -2.76 21.23 -8.76
N SER A 115 -3.88 20.95 -8.11
CA SER A 115 -5.10 21.65 -8.45
C SER A 115 -4.77 23.13 -8.32
N ASN A 116 -4.73 23.85 -9.44
CA ASN A 116 -4.85 25.30 -9.42
C ASN A 116 -6.14 25.62 -8.69
N SER A 117 -6.04 25.82 -7.37
CA SER A 117 -7.03 26.57 -6.62
C SER A 117 -6.86 28.00 -7.12
N GLY A 118 -7.69 28.35 -8.11
CA GLY A 118 -7.79 29.71 -8.61
C GLY A 118 -8.00 30.68 -7.44
N MET A 119 -7.29 31.81 -7.54
CA MET A 119 -7.59 33.05 -6.83
C MET A 119 -9.03 33.48 -7.05
#